data_AF-A0A6M2F4T0-F1
#
_entry.id   AF-A0A6M2F4T0-F1
#
_cell.length_a   1.000
_cell.length_b   1.000
_cell.length_c   1.000
_cell.angle_alpha   90.00
_cell.angle_beta   90.00
_cell.angle_gamma   90.00
#
_symmetry.space_group_name_H-M   'P 1'
#
loop_
_entity.id
_entity.type
_entity.pdbx_description
1 polymer ?
#
loop_
_entity_poly.entity_id
_entity_poly.type
_entity_poly.pdbx_seq_one_letter_code
_entity_poly.pdbx_strand_id
1 'polypeptide(L)'
;MSGFSGIESIPGPQLPQIDFLSRFNEENQKKYAEADEKFKSSPILKQLLERSKLNKEKNRQEIQDKYCIRGAEWGVGDCSAEGMSPEDRENFIAMLKQKAGMK
;
A
#
# COMPACT_ATOMS: atom_id res chain seq x y z
N MET A 1 43.15 17.69 -7.28
CA MET A 1 42.08 18.39 -6.54
C MET A 1 42.00 17.77 -5.15
N SER A 2 42.73 18.35 -4.21
CA SER A 2 42.78 17.92 -2.81
C SER A 2 41.54 18.47 -2.11
N GLY A 3 40.54 17.61 -1.86
CA GLY A 3 39.43 17.92 -0.97
C GLY A 3 39.84 17.57 0.46
N PHE A 4 40.02 18.59 1.30
CA PHE A 4 40.27 18.43 2.72
C PHE A 4 39.05 17.76 3.36
N SER A 5 39.18 16.52 3.84
CA SER A 5 38.15 15.86 4.64
C SER A 5 38.03 16.62 5.96
N GLY A 6 36.95 17.39 6.12
CA GLY A 6 36.67 18.14 7.34
C GLY A 6 36.57 17.21 8.57
N ILE A 7 36.44 17.81 9.75
CA ILE A 7 36.33 17.18 11.08
C ILE A 7 35.06 16.29 11.23
N GLU A 8 34.36 15.98 10.13
CA GLU A 8 33.00 15.43 10.11
C GLU A 8 32.85 13.91 10.29
N SER A 9 33.86 13.19 10.75
CA SER A 9 33.64 11.78 11.12
C SER A 9 34.54 11.29 12.25
N ILE A 10 34.65 12.07 13.33
CA ILE A 10 35.10 11.47 14.59
C ILE A 10 33.87 10.71 15.12
N PRO A 11 33.83 9.36 15.08
CA PRO A 11 32.72 8.62 15.65
C PRO A 11 32.63 8.99 17.13
N GLY A 12 31.44 9.41 17.55
CA GLY A 12 31.19 9.74 18.94
C GLY A 12 31.59 8.58 19.87
N PRO A 13 31.98 8.87 21.11
CA PRO A 13 32.36 7.83 22.07
C PRO A 13 31.25 6.79 22.16
N GLN A 14 31.62 5.51 22.13
CA GLN A 14 30.66 4.43 22.28
C GLN A 14 30.02 4.56 23.66
N LEU A 15 28.69 4.71 23.67
CA LEU A 15 27.95 4.75 24.93
C LEU A 15 28.18 3.43 25.66
N PRO A 16 28.44 3.45 26.98
CA PRO A 16 28.62 2.24 27.75
C PRO A 16 27.35 1.40 27.63
N GLN A 17 27.49 0.18 27.11
CA GLN A 17 26.39 -0.78 27.08
C GLN A 17 26.16 -1.25 28.50
N ILE A 18 25.08 -0.77 29.12
CA ILE A 18 24.67 -1.17 30.46
C ILE A 18 23.92 -2.49 30.30
N ASP A 19 24.44 -3.57 30.89
CA ASP A 19 23.89 -4.93 30.80
C ASP A 19 22.41 -5.05 31.20
N PHE A 20 21.92 -4.15 32.05
CA PHE A 20 20.49 -4.10 32.39
C PHE A 20 19.63 -3.60 31.21
N LEU A 21 20.10 -2.59 30.47
CA LEU A 21 19.36 -2.03 29.34
C LEU A 21 19.29 -3.01 28.16
N SER A 22 20.34 -3.79 27.92
CA SER A 22 20.33 -4.84 26.90
C SER A 22 19.33 -5.94 27.24
N ARG A 23 19.36 -6.46 28.48
CA ARG A 23 18.38 -7.46 28.95
C ARG A 23 16.95 -6.94 28.89
N PHE A 24 16.70 -5.70 29.31
CA PHE A 24 15.38 -5.08 29.24
C PHE A 24 14.88 -4.94 27.80
N ASN A 25 15.76 -4.55 26.87
CA ASN A 25 15.42 -4.49 25.45
C ASN A 25 15.10 -5.87 24.88
N GLU A 26 15.89 -6.89 25.21
CA GLU A 26 15.65 -8.28 24.78
C GLU A 26 14.32 -8.82 25.32
N GLU A 27 14.00 -8.58 26.59
CA GLU A 27 12.73 -8.99 27.18
C GLU A 27 11.54 -8.29 26.51
N ASN A 28 11.66 -7.00 26.21
CA ASN A 28 10.61 -6.28 25.50
C ASN A 28 10.45 -6.79 24.07
N GLN A 29 11.55 -7.03 23.35
CA GLN A 29 11.49 -7.63 22.01
C GLN A 29 10.82 -9.00 22.03
N LYS A 30 11.12 -9.85 23.00
CA LYS A 30 10.44 -11.14 23.18
C LYS A 30 8.94 -10.97 23.41
N LYS A 31 8.53 -10.04 24.28
CA LYS A 31 7.11 -9.74 24.52
C LYS A 31 6.38 -9.28 23.26
N TYR A 32 7.01 -8.41 22.46
CA TYR A 32 6.43 -7.98 21.17
C TYR A 32 6.30 -9.14 20.19
N ALA A 33 7.33 -9.99 20.08
CA ALA A 33 7.29 -11.16 19.21
C ALA A 33 6.19 -12.15 19.63
N GLU A 34 6.07 -12.45 20.92
CA GLU A 34 5.00 -13.31 21.44
C GLU A 34 3.60 -12.73 21.21
N ALA A 35 3.43 -11.42 21.38
CA ALA A 35 2.15 -10.75 21.12
C ALA A 35 1.80 -10.78 19.62
N ASP A 36 2.78 -10.59 18.74
CA ASP A 36 2.61 -10.67 17.29
C ASP A 36 2.24 -12.10 16.85
N GLU A 37 2.88 -13.13 17.42
CA GLU A 37 2.52 -14.53 17.13
C GLU A 37 1.12 -14.90 17.64
N LYS A 38 0.72 -14.40 18.82
CA LYS A 38 -0.67 -14.52 19.31
C LYS A 38 -1.66 -13.82 18.38
N PHE A 39 -1.29 -12.65 17.84
CA PHE A 39 -2.13 -11.94 16.91
C PHE A 39 -2.25 -12.67 15.56
N LYS A 40 -1.13 -13.16 15.01
CA LYS A 40 -1.09 -13.95 13.77
C LYS A 40 -1.91 -15.23 13.86
N SER A 41 -1.89 -15.88 15.03
CA SER A 41 -2.63 -17.11 15.28
C SER A 41 -4.12 -16.88 15.59
N SER A 42 -4.55 -15.62 15.79
CA SER A 42 -5.93 -15.26 16.10
C SER A 42 -6.92 -15.76 15.04
N PRO A 43 -8.06 -16.36 15.45
CA PRO A 43 -9.08 -16.83 14.52
C PRO A 43 -9.69 -15.70 13.68
N ILE A 44 -9.79 -14.50 14.25
CA ILE A 44 -10.32 -13.32 13.57
C ILE A 44 -9.42 -12.93 12.40
N LEU A 45 -8.10 -12.88 12.62
CA LEU A 45 -7.16 -12.52 11.56
C LEU A 45 -7.21 -13.52 10.41
N LYS A 46 -7.27 -14.82 10.72
CA LYS A 46 -7.39 -15.88 9.70
C LYS A 46 -8.65 -15.70 8.85
N GLN A 47 -9.79 -15.47 9.49
CA GLN A 47 -11.05 -15.22 8.80
C GLN A 47 -10.99 -13.97 7.89
N LEU A 48 -10.39 -12.88 8.39
CA LEU A 48 -10.22 -11.65 7.61
C LEU A 48 -9.27 -11.85 6.42
N LEU A 49 -8.19 -12.63 6.60
CA LEU A 49 -7.25 -12.97 5.52
C LEU A 49 -7.92 -13.82 4.44
N GLU A 50 -8.75 -14.80 4.81
CA GLU A 50 -9.53 -15.60 3.86
C GLU A 50 -10.52 -14.74 3.09
N ARG A 51 -11.28 -13.88 3.78
CA ARG A 51 -12.19 -12.93 3.13
C ARG A 51 -11.46 -11.97 2.20
N SER A 52 -10.28 -11.50 2.60
CA SER A 52 -9.43 -10.64 1.77
C SER A 52 -8.96 -11.36 0.50
N LYS A 53 -8.55 -12.63 0.61
CA LYS A 53 -8.17 -13.45 -0.54
C LYS A 53 -9.32 -13.65 -1.52
N LEU A 54 -10.52 -13.98 -1.02
CA LEU A 54 -11.71 -14.17 -1.86
C LEU A 54 -12.11 -12.89 -2.58
N ASN A 55 -11.96 -11.72 -1.93
CA ASN A 55 -12.32 -10.43 -2.51
C ASN A 55 -11.21 -9.80 -3.35
N LYS A 56 -9.98 -10.34 -3.34
CA LYS A 56 -8.82 -9.70 -3.97
C LYS A 56 -9.06 -9.39 -5.44
N GLU A 57 -9.54 -10.37 -6.19
CA GLU A 57 -9.74 -10.23 -7.63
C GLU A 57 -10.92 -9.31 -7.95
N LYS A 58 -12.02 -9.44 -7.21
CA LYS A 58 -13.18 -8.55 -7.32
C LYS A 58 -12.79 -7.09 -7.06
N ASN A 59 -12.09 -6.83 -5.96
CA ASN A 59 -11.64 -5.49 -5.60
C ASN A 59 -10.65 -4.93 -6.62
N ARG A 60 -9.77 -5.79 -7.18
CA ARG A 60 -8.86 -5.39 -8.26
C ARG A 60 -9.62 -4.89 -9.48
N GLN A 61 -10.61 -5.64 -9.93
CA GLN A 61 -11.45 -5.27 -11.07
C GLN A 61 -12.26 -4.00 -10.77
N GLU A 62 -12.92 -3.91 -9.62
CA GLU A 62 -13.67 -2.71 -9.22
C GLU A 62 -12.80 -1.45 -9.19
N ILE A 63 -11.56 -1.57 -8.74
CA ILE A 63 -10.61 -0.46 -8.71
C ILE A 63 -10.22 -0.07 -10.15
N GLN A 64 -9.89 -1.03 -11.00
CA GLN A 64 -9.54 -0.79 -12.40
C GLN A 64 -10.70 -0.13 -13.16
N ASP A 65 -11.92 -0.63 -12.98
CA ASP A 65 -13.12 -0.07 -13.62
C ASP A 65 -13.36 1.38 -13.16
N LYS A 66 -13.22 1.68 -11.86
CA LYS A 66 -13.34 3.05 -11.32
C LYS A 66 -12.33 4.00 -11.95
N TYR A 67 -11.07 3.58 -12.08
CA TYR A 67 -10.03 4.41 -12.71
C TYR A 67 -10.26 4.58 -14.21
N CYS A 68 -10.71 3.52 -14.90
CA CYS A 68 -11.00 3.58 -16.33
C CYS A 68 -12.16 4.53 -16.64
N ILE A 69 -13.26 4.47 -15.86
CA ILE A 69 -14.39 5.41 -15.99
C ILE A 69 -13.92 6.84 -15.77
N ARG A 70 -13.15 7.09 -14.69
CA ARG A 70 -12.65 8.43 -14.40
C ARG A 70 -11.68 8.94 -15.46
N GLY A 71 -10.82 8.07 -15.99
CA GLY A 71 -9.92 8.39 -17.10
C GLY A 71 -10.67 8.76 -18.37
N ALA A 72 -11.74 8.03 -18.69
CA ALA A 72 -12.62 8.35 -19.80
C ALA A 72 -13.33 9.71 -19.61
N GLU A 73 -13.81 10.00 -18.40
CA GLU A 73 -14.46 11.27 -18.07
C GLU A 73 -13.50 12.47 -18.15
N TRP A 74 -12.25 12.29 -17.72
CA TRP A 74 -11.25 13.36 -17.64
C TRP A 74 -10.37 13.46 -18.89
N GLY A 75 -10.51 12.51 -19.83
CA GLY A 75 -9.71 12.45 -21.06
C GLY A 75 -8.25 12.05 -20.82
N VAL A 76 -7.92 11.39 -19.71
CA VAL A 76 -6.53 11.04 -19.36
C VAL A 76 -6.31 9.55 -19.15
N GLY A 77 -5.12 9.06 -19.55
CA GLY A 77 -4.70 7.67 -19.36
C GLY A 77 -5.18 6.71 -20.44
N ASP A 78 -4.97 5.40 -20.24
CA ASP A 78 -5.20 4.35 -21.24
C ASP A 78 -6.68 4.17 -21.62
N CYS A 79 -7.61 4.65 -20.79
CA CYS A 79 -9.05 4.64 -21.04
C CYS A 79 -9.58 6.02 -21.49
N SER A 80 -8.72 6.94 -21.94
CA SER A 80 -9.17 8.27 -22.35
C SER A 80 -10.14 8.19 -23.53
N ALA A 81 -11.17 9.02 -23.48
CA ALA A 81 -12.09 9.25 -24.61
C ALA A 81 -11.73 10.56 -25.35
N GLU A 82 -10.48 11.00 -25.24
CA GLU A 82 -10.00 12.20 -25.89
C GLU A 82 -9.85 11.96 -27.40
N GLY A 83 -10.34 12.89 -28.22
CA GLY A 83 -10.40 12.75 -29.67
C GLY A 83 -11.63 12.00 -30.20
N MET A 84 -12.50 11.48 -29.34
CA MET A 84 -13.82 10.99 -29.73
C MET A 84 -14.79 12.15 -30.00
N SER A 85 -15.82 11.91 -30.82
CA SER A 85 -16.94 12.84 -30.92
C SER A 85 -17.66 12.97 -29.56
N PRO A 86 -18.33 14.10 -29.27
CA PRO A 86 -19.04 14.26 -28.00
C PRO A 86 -20.05 13.13 -27.71
N GLU A 87 -20.76 12.68 -28.74
CA GLU A 87 -21.74 11.58 -28.65
C GLU A 87 -21.05 10.24 -28.38
N ASP A 88 -19.97 9.93 -29.10
CA ASP A 88 -19.23 8.67 -28.91
C ASP A 88 -18.57 8.59 -27.53
N ARG A 89 -18.07 9.72 -27.01
CA ARG A 89 -17.53 9.82 -25.66
C ARG A 89 -18.58 9.49 -24.62
N GLU A 90 -19.77 10.07 -24.72
CA GLU A 90 -20.86 9.82 -23.77
C GLU A 90 -21.34 8.36 -23.83
N ASN A 91 -21.46 7.80 -25.04
CA ASN A 91 -21.78 6.39 -25.25
C ASN A 91 -20.73 5.44 -24.66
N PHE A 92 -19.44 5.76 -24.83
CA PHE A 92 -18.33 4.98 -24.29
C PHE A 92 -18.34 5.01 -22.75
N ILE A 93 -18.51 6.19 -22.14
CA ILE A 93 -18.59 6.33 -20.68
C ILE A 93 -19.82 5.58 -20.13
N ALA A 94 -20.97 5.65 -20.81
CA ALA A 94 -22.18 4.93 -20.42
C ALA A 94 -21.96 3.41 -20.44
N MET A 95 -21.29 2.89 -21.48
CA MET A 95 -20.93 1.48 -21.58
C MET A 95 -19.99 1.03 -20.47
N LEU A 96 -18.97 1.83 -20.12
CA LEU A 96 -18.08 1.54 -18.99
C LEU A 96 -18.83 1.52 -17.65
N LYS A 97 -19.75 2.47 -17.42
CA LYS A 97 -20.59 2.50 -16.21
C LYS A 97 -21.50 1.28 -16.12
N GLN A 98 -22.12 0.89 -17.23
CA GLN A 98 -22.95 -0.32 -17.29
C GLN A 98 -22.13 -1.59 -16.99
N LYS A 99 -20.93 -1.71 -17.55
CA LYS A 99 -20.01 -2.83 -17.30
C LYS A 99 -19.58 -2.91 -15.84
N ALA A 100 -19.33 -1.76 -15.20
CA ALA A 100 -18.97 -1.67 -13.79
C ALA A 100 -20.18 -1.84 -12.83
N GLY A 101 -21.39 -2.08 -13.36
CA GLY A 101 -22.61 -2.21 -12.56
C GLY A 101 -23.08 -0.90 -11.92
N MET A 102 -22.59 0.25 -12.42
CA MET A 102 -23.05 1.57 -12.02
C MET A 102 -24.31 1.91 -12.83
N LYS A 103 -25.42 2.20 -12.14
CA LYS A 103 -26.65 2.69 -12.76
C LYS A 103 -26.52 4.16 -13.13
#